data_AF-A0A923L314-F1
#
_entry.id   AF-A0A923L314-F1
#
_cell.length_a   1.000
_cell.length_b   1.000
_cell.length_c   1.000
_cell.angle_alpha   90.00
_cell.angle_beta   90.00
_cell.angle_gamma   90.00
#
_symmetry.space_group_name_H-M   'P 1'
#
loop_
_entity.id
_entity.type
_entity.pdbx_description
1 polymer ?
#
loop_
_entity_poly.entity_id
_entity_poly.type
_entity_poly.pdbx_seq_one_letter_code
_entity_poly.pdbx_strand_id
1 'polypeptide(L)'
;MPKGFNNHEKKVIKEALIEQGKQLFSIHGLQKTSIQDITSKVGIAAGSFYKFYQSKEELYFEVLEQEEAQIKNELLQLELGDNPKQTVKITLLRMITSIEKSTIIQQLYLENNLEYLFRKLPPEKLESHFDKDSDFSSILIQKWEKQGLQFTESPKMIASILRSLVFLSFQKEKIGELEYPKTIEFLINHTVNGLIKEE
;
A
#
# COMPACT_ATOMS: atom_id res chain seq x y z
N MET A 1 -39.93 13.25 -0.13
CA MET A 1 -38.49 13.09 -0.39
C MET A 1 -38.03 11.76 0.18
N PRO A 2 -37.20 10.95 -0.51
CA PRO A 2 -36.62 9.76 0.09
C PRO A 2 -35.81 10.19 1.32
N LYS A 3 -35.98 9.54 2.47
CA LYS A 3 -35.15 9.80 3.64
C LYS A 3 -33.69 9.54 3.24
N GLY A 4 -32.85 10.57 3.35
CA GLY A 4 -31.40 10.39 3.21
C GLY A 4 -30.85 9.51 4.33
N PHE A 5 -29.71 8.87 4.08
CA PHE A 5 -29.03 8.08 5.10
C PHE A 5 -28.61 8.95 6.29
N ASN A 6 -28.85 8.47 7.50
CA ASN A 6 -28.31 9.06 8.71
C ASN A 6 -26.79 8.78 8.84
N ASN A 7 -26.12 9.39 9.82
CA ASN A 7 -24.66 9.25 9.96
C ASN A 7 -24.21 7.81 10.24
N HIS A 8 -24.97 7.05 11.02
CA HIS A 8 -24.67 5.65 11.28
C HIS A 8 -24.82 4.79 10.02
N GLU A 9 -25.92 4.96 9.29
CA GLU A 9 -26.15 4.28 8.00
C GLU A 9 -25.05 4.62 6.99
N LYS A 10 -24.65 5.89 6.90
CA LYS A 10 -23.54 6.29 6.02
C LYS A 10 -22.24 5.56 6.39
N LYS A 11 -21.92 5.44 7.68
CA LYS A 11 -20.71 4.74 8.11
C LYS A 11 -20.76 3.25 7.71
N VAL A 12 -21.86 2.57 8.03
CA VAL A 12 -22.06 1.15 7.69
C VAL A 12 -22.00 0.92 6.17
N ILE A 13 -22.65 1.78 5.39
CA ILE A 13 -22.64 1.68 3.93
C ILE A 13 -21.23 1.94 3.38
N LYS A 14 -20.50 2.91 3.93
CA LYS A 14 -19.13 3.19 3.50
C LYS A 14 -18.21 1.99 3.74
N GLU A 15 -18.28 1.39 4.93
CA GLU A 15 -17.53 0.17 5.27
C GLU A 15 -17.90 -0.99 4.33
N ALA A 16 -19.18 -1.19 4.05
CA ALA A 16 -19.65 -2.22 3.11
C ALA A 16 -19.18 -1.95 1.66
N LEU A 17 -19.14 -0.69 1.21
CA LEU A 17 -18.61 -0.32 -0.10
C LEU A 17 -17.12 -0.66 -0.23
N ILE A 18 -16.34 -0.42 0.83
CA ILE A 18 -14.92 -0.74 0.89
C ILE A 18 -14.72 -2.26 0.87
N GLU A 19 -15.46 -3.00 1.68
CA GLU A 19 -15.36 -4.45 1.74
C GLU A 19 -15.75 -5.13 0.42
N GLN A 20 -16.93 -4.80 -0.11
CA GLN A 20 -17.41 -5.38 -1.38
C GLN A 20 -16.60 -4.88 -2.57
N GLY A 21 -16.16 -3.62 -2.54
CA GLY A 21 -15.23 -3.07 -3.52
C GLY A 21 -13.93 -3.86 -3.54
N LYS A 22 -13.28 -4.05 -2.39
CA LYS A 22 -12.05 -4.85 -2.27
C LYS A 22 -12.21 -6.26 -2.84
N GLN A 23 -13.30 -6.95 -2.50
CA GLN A 23 -13.58 -8.29 -3.01
C GLN A 23 -13.71 -8.29 -4.55
N LEU A 24 -14.54 -7.41 -5.11
CA LEU A 24 -14.78 -7.36 -6.55
C LEU A 24 -13.55 -6.91 -7.33
N PHE A 25 -12.83 -5.90 -6.84
CA PHE A 25 -11.55 -5.47 -7.42
C PHE A 25 -10.57 -6.64 -7.43
N SER A 26 -10.38 -7.34 -6.31
CA SER A 26 -9.45 -8.48 -6.24
C SER A 26 -9.78 -9.59 -7.25
N ILE A 27 -11.05 -9.82 -7.56
CA ILE A 27 -11.50 -10.88 -8.48
C ILE A 27 -11.43 -10.42 -9.95
N HIS A 28 -11.94 -9.21 -10.24
CA HIS A 28 -12.19 -8.77 -11.61
C HIS A 28 -11.21 -7.71 -12.12
N GLY A 29 -10.50 -7.03 -11.22
CA GLY A 29 -9.69 -5.86 -11.54
C GLY A 29 -10.46 -4.55 -11.47
N LEU A 30 -9.73 -3.44 -11.32
CA LEU A 30 -10.28 -2.08 -11.28
C LEU A 30 -11.13 -1.76 -12.51
N GLN A 31 -10.59 -2.00 -13.71
CA GLN A 31 -11.25 -1.58 -14.95
C GLN A 31 -12.54 -2.36 -15.22
N LYS A 32 -12.57 -3.67 -14.92
CA LYS A 32 -13.71 -4.56 -15.22
C LYS A 32 -14.81 -4.54 -14.16
N THR A 33 -14.55 -4.03 -12.97
CA THR A 33 -15.57 -3.88 -11.90
C THR A 33 -16.43 -2.64 -12.16
N SER A 34 -17.77 -2.77 -12.15
CA SER A 34 -18.67 -1.63 -12.27
C SER A 34 -19.21 -1.14 -10.91
N ILE A 35 -19.63 0.13 -10.85
CA ILE A 35 -20.34 0.68 -9.68
C ILE A 35 -21.62 -0.11 -9.41
N GLN A 36 -22.28 -0.60 -10.47
CA GLN A 36 -23.50 -1.39 -10.33
C GLN A 36 -23.24 -2.74 -9.66
N ASP A 37 -22.13 -3.41 -9.98
CA ASP A 37 -21.74 -4.67 -9.31
C ASP A 37 -21.55 -4.46 -7.80
N ILE A 38 -20.81 -3.42 -7.43
CA ILE A 38 -20.50 -3.08 -6.03
C ILE A 38 -21.79 -2.72 -5.28
N THR A 39 -22.57 -1.79 -5.81
CA THR A 39 -23.80 -1.32 -5.14
C THR A 39 -24.87 -2.40 -5.01
N SER A 40 -24.96 -3.31 -5.98
CA SER A 40 -25.86 -4.47 -5.91
C SER A 40 -25.49 -5.43 -4.77
N LYS A 41 -24.18 -5.63 -4.50
CA LYS A 41 -23.71 -6.42 -3.36
C LYS A 41 -23.96 -5.75 -2.01
N VAL A 42 -23.83 -4.42 -1.95
CA VAL A 42 -24.10 -3.63 -0.74
C VAL A 42 -25.60 -3.45 -0.48
N GLY A 43 -26.45 -3.61 -1.49
CA GLY A 43 -27.90 -3.45 -1.36
C GLY A 43 -28.37 -1.99 -1.44
N ILE A 44 -27.65 -1.14 -2.18
CA ILE A 44 -28.02 0.26 -2.41
C ILE A 44 -28.22 0.54 -3.90
N ALA A 45 -29.00 1.58 -4.23
CA ALA A 45 -29.12 2.02 -5.62
C ALA A 45 -27.79 2.61 -6.13
N ALA A 46 -27.45 2.37 -7.41
CA ALA A 46 -26.21 2.87 -8.03
C ALA A 46 -26.01 4.39 -7.85
N GLY A 47 -27.08 5.19 -7.97
CA GLY A 47 -27.02 6.64 -7.75
C GLY A 47 -26.67 7.05 -6.31
N SER A 48 -26.84 6.16 -5.33
CA SER A 48 -26.43 6.41 -3.93
C SER A 48 -24.93 6.27 -3.71
N PHE A 49 -24.20 5.57 -4.60
CA PHE A 49 -22.74 5.48 -4.56
C PHE A 49 -22.08 6.85 -4.52
N TYR A 50 -22.59 7.77 -5.34
CA TYR A 50 -22.08 9.13 -5.49
C TYR A 50 -22.24 10.02 -4.24
N LYS A 51 -22.90 9.51 -3.18
CA LYS A 51 -22.91 10.15 -1.85
C LYS A 51 -21.66 9.84 -1.03
N PHE A 52 -20.87 8.86 -1.46
CA PHE A 52 -19.68 8.36 -0.75
C PHE A 52 -18.40 8.58 -1.56
N TYR A 53 -18.47 8.37 -2.88
CA TYR A 53 -17.32 8.44 -3.78
C TYR A 53 -17.72 9.08 -5.11
N GLN A 54 -16.86 9.89 -5.69
CA GLN A 54 -17.05 10.49 -7.01
C GLN A 54 -16.86 9.47 -8.14
N SER A 55 -16.07 8.41 -7.89
CA SER A 55 -15.77 7.36 -8.87
C SER A 55 -15.42 6.04 -8.20
N LYS A 56 -15.39 4.94 -8.96
CA LYS A 56 -14.90 3.65 -8.47
C LYS A 56 -13.39 3.66 -8.24
N GLU A 57 -12.67 4.51 -8.97
CA GLU A 57 -11.23 4.74 -8.80
C GLU A 57 -10.94 5.37 -7.44
N GLU A 58 -11.79 6.28 -6.98
CA GLU A 58 -11.66 6.85 -5.63
C GLU A 58 -11.89 5.80 -4.54
N LEU A 59 -12.87 4.91 -4.72
CA LEU A 59 -13.09 3.78 -3.82
C LEU A 59 -11.90 2.80 -3.85
N TYR A 60 -11.40 2.45 -5.05
CA TYR A 60 -10.23 1.60 -5.20
C TYR A 60 -9.01 2.18 -4.48
N PHE A 61 -8.81 3.49 -4.59
CA PHE A 61 -7.72 4.18 -3.92
C PHE A 61 -7.86 4.14 -2.39
N GLU A 62 -9.06 4.29 -1.84
CA GLU A 62 -9.26 4.12 -0.39
C GLU A 62 -9.01 2.66 0.05
N VAL A 63 -9.37 1.67 -0.77
CA VAL A 63 -9.01 0.26 -0.51
C VAL A 63 -7.50 0.07 -0.53
N LEU A 64 -6.80 0.66 -1.51
CA LEU A 64 -5.33 0.63 -1.59
C LEU A 64 -4.68 1.25 -0.35
N GLU A 65 -5.13 2.44 0.07
CA GLU A 65 -4.62 3.11 1.28
C GLU A 65 -4.82 2.25 2.54
N GLN A 66 -5.91 1.48 2.64
CA GLN A 66 -6.13 0.56 3.76
C GLN A 66 -5.19 -0.64 3.75
N GLU A 67 -4.92 -1.23 2.59
CA GLU A 67 -3.94 -2.32 2.45
C GLU A 67 -2.54 -1.85 2.86
N GLU A 68 -2.13 -0.69 2.37
CA GLU A 68 -0.85 -0.11 2.74
C GLU A 68 -0.77 0.26 4.21
N ALA A 69 -1.85 0.81 4.79
CA ALA A 69 -1.90 1.15 6.20
C ALA A 69 -1.72 -0.08 7.09
N GLN A 70 -2.25 -1.25 6.70
CA GLN A 70 -2.03 -2.50 7.41
C GLN A 70 -0.54 -2.87 7.41
N ILE A 71 0.11 -2.85 6.25
CA ILE A 71 1.55 -3.15 6.10
C ILE A 71 2.41 -2.15 6.88
N LYS A 72 2.08 -0.85 6.79
CA LYS A 72 2.74 0.24 7.52
C LYS A 72 2.62 0.08 9.04
N ASN A 73 1.46 -0.34 9.54
CA ASN A 73 1.24 -0.59 10.96
C ASN A 73 2.06 -1.78 11.46
N GLU A 74 2.17 -2.87 10.69
CA GLU A 74 3.02 -4.01 11.04
C GLU A 74 4.49 -3.59 11.17
N LEU A 75 4.98 -2.74 10.26
CA LEU A 75 6.33 -2.17 10.31
C LEU A 75 6.54 -1.31 11.56
N LEU A 76 5.56 -0.47 11.92
CA LEU A 76 5.65 0.42 13.09
C LEU A 76 5.54 -0.32 14.42
N GLN A 77 4.94 -1.51 14.46
CA GLN A 77 4.84 -2.30 15.70
C GLN A 77 6.10 -3.13 15.98
N LEU A 78 7.00 -3.23 15.02
CA LEU A 78 8.23 -3.99 15.17
C LEU A 78 9.22 -3.28 16.11
N GLU A 79 9.66 -3.99 17.15
CA GLU A 79 10.72 -3.57 18.05
C GLU A 79 12.04 -4.25 17.66
N LEU A 80 13.14 -3.49 17.69
CA LEU A 80 14.46 -4.07 17.48
C LEU A 80 14.82 -4.98 18.65
N GLY A 81 15.16 -6.23 18.35
CA GLY A 81 15.69 -7.18 19.33
C GLY A 81 17.21 -7.14 19.42
N ASP A 82 17.80 -8.20 20.01
CA ASP A 82 19.26 -8.31 20.25
C ASP A 82 20.13 -8.25 18.98
N ASN A 83 19.54 -8.48 17.81
CA ASN A 83 20.20 -8.27 16.53
C ASN A 83 19.40 -7.26 15.68
N PRO A 84 19.60 -5.95 15.89
CA PRO A 84 18.85 -4.90 15.21
C PRO A 84 18.94 -4.99 13.69
N LYS A 85 20.13 -5.24 13.15
CA LYS A 85 20.38 -5.33 11.71
C LYS A 85 19.64 -6.51 11.07
N GLN A 86 19.67 -7.67 11.71
CA GLN A 86 18.91 -8.83 11.26
C GLN A 86 17.39 -8.61 11.37
N THR A 87 16.96 -7.91 12.42
CA THR A 87 15.56 -7.55 12.64
C THR A 87 15.04 -6.66 11.50
N VAL A 88 15.81 -5.65 11.08
CA VAL A 88 15.47 -4.82 9.91
C VAL A 88 15.41 -5.65 8.62
N LYS A 89 16.36 -6.54 8.36
CA LYS A 89 16.36 -7.41 7.16
C LYS A 89 15.08 -8.24 7.06
N ILE A 90 14.75 -8.97 8.13
CA ILE A 90 13.55 -9.81 8.20
C ILE A 90 12.30 -8.95 8.01
N THR A 91 12.29 -7.75 8.56
CA THR A 91 11.16 -6.82 8.47
C THR A 91 10.93 -6.34 7.05
N LEU A 92 11.99 -5.93 6.35
CA LEU A 92 11.90 -5.53 4.94
C LEU A 92 11.46 -6.69 4.05
N LEU A 93 11.97 -7.91 4.29
CA LEU A 93 11.51 -9.11 3.58
C LEU A 93 10.02 -9.39 3.80
N ARG A 94 9.55 -9.26 5.05
CA ARG A 94 8.13 -9.42 5.39
C ARG A 94 7.28 -8.36 4.70
N MET A 95 7.70 -7.10 4.71
CA MET A 95 7.02 -6.02 4.01
C MET A 95 6.84 -6.32 2.52
N ILE A 96 7.93 -6.68 1.83
CA ILE A 96 7.88 -7.04 0.41
C ILE A 96 6.95 -8.24 0.20
N THR A 97 7.04 -9.27 1.04
CA THR A 97 6.16 -10.44 0.96
C THR A 97 4.68 -10.06 1.16
N SER A 98 4.36 -9.14 2.07
CA SER A 98 2.98 -8.67 2.31
C SER A 98 2.45 -7.87 1.11
N ILE A 99 3.28 -7.00 0.53
CA ILE A 99 2.96 -6.27 -0.71
C ILE A 99 2.66 -7.24 -1.85
N GLU A 100 3.49 -8.28 -1.98
CA GLU A 100 3.34 -9.30 -3.03
C GLU A 100 2.08 -10.16 -2.88
N LYS A 101 1.61 -10.36 -1.65
CA LYS A 101 0.40 -11.12 -1.35
C LYS A 101 -0.88 -10.31 -1.50
N SER A 102 -0.81 -8.97 -1.44
CA SER A 102 -1.99 -8.13 -1.62
C SER A 102 -2.40 -8.09 -3.09
N THR A 103 -3.52 -8.74 -3.42
CA THR A 103 -4.08 -8.75 -4.77
C THR A 103 -4.42 -7.35 -5.27
N ILE A 104 -4.88 -6.46 -4.39
CA ILE A 104 -5.19 -5.06 -4.73
C ILE A 104 -3.92 -4.32 -5.15
N ILE A 105 -2.82 -4.47 -4.39
CA ILE A 105 -1.57 -3.80 -4.74
C ILE A 105 -1.00 -4.40 -6.02
N GLN A 106 -1.01 -5.72 -6.19
CA GLN A 106 -0.56 -6.36 -7.44
C GLN A 106 -1.32 -5.87 -8.67
N GLN A 107 -2.65 -5.78 -8.59
CA GLN A 107 -3.47 -5.29 -9.69
C GLN A 107 -3.18 -3.86 -10.10
N LEU A 108 -2.70 -3.00 -9.19
CA LEU A 108 -2.33 -1.63 -9.51
C LEU A 108 -1.21 -1.58 -10.57
N TYR A 109 -0.31 -2.55 -10.58
CA TYR A 109 0.84 -2.59 -11.49
C TYR A 109 0.60 -3.43 -12.75
N LEU A 110 -0.60 -3.99 -12.92
CA LEU A 110 -1.03 -4.68 -14.13
C LEU A 110 -1.74 -3.72 -15.10
N GLU A 111 -1.70 -4.03 -16.40
CA GLU A 111 -2.54 -3.42 -17.44
C GLU A 111 -2.60 -1.86 -17.43
N ASN A 112 -1.50 -1.19 -17.05
CA ASN A 112 -1.41 0.27 -16.87
C ASN A 112 -2.41 0.87 -15.85
N ASN A 113 -2.89 0.08 -14.89
CA ASN A 113 -3.86 0.52 -13.89
C ASN A 113 -3.34 1.68 -13.04
N LEU A 114 -2.05 1.75 -12.76
CA LEU A 114 -1.43 2.86 -12.03
C LEU A 114 -1.63 4.20 -12.76
N GLU A 115 -1.27 4.26 -14.05
CA GLU A 115 -1.44 5.46 -14.86
C GLU A 115 -2.93 5.80 -15.04
N TYR A 116 -3.75 4.78 -15.26
CA TYR A 116 -5.19 4.93 -15.35
C TYR A 116 -5.79 5.55 -14.08
N LEU A 117 -5.40 5.02 -12.91
CA LEU A 117 -5.86 5.48 -11.60
C LEU A 117 -5.42 6.93 -11.37
N PHE A 118 -4.15 7.24 -11.62
CA PHE A 118 -3.60 8.59 -11.41
C PHE A 118 -4.32 9.65 -12.26
N ARG A 119 -4.67 9.31 -13.49
CA ARG A 119 -5.45 10.21 -14.37
C ARG A 119 -6.88 10.44 -13.89
N LYS A 120 -7.45 9.51 -13.12
CA LYS A 120 -8.85 9.55 -12.66
C LYS A 120 -9.03 10.08 -11.25
N LEU A 121 -7.96 10.13 -10.47
CA LEU A 121 -8.00 10.66 -9.11
C LEU A 121 -7.84 12.18 -9.08
N PRO A 122 -8.42 12.87 -8.07
CA PRO A 122 -8.10 14.26 -7.81
C PRO A 122 -6.60 14.43 -7.50
N PRO A 123 -5.91 15.43 -8.09
CA PRO A 123 -4.48 15.65 -7.85
C PRO A 123 -4.12 15.80 -6.37
N GLU A 124 -4.96 16.48 -5.59
CA GLU A 124 -4.80 16.68 -4.15
C GLU A 124 -4.76 15.36 -3.36
N LYS A 125 -5.50 14.33 -3.80
CA LYS A 125 -5.47 13.01 -3.15
C LYS A 125 -4.15 12.29 -3.40
N LEU A 126 -3.61 12.40 -4.60
CA LEU A 126 -2.32 11.81 -4.96
C LEU A 126 -1.18 12.50 -4.21
N GLU A 127 -1.17 13.83 -4.20
CA GLU A 127 -0.19 14.63 -3.47
C GLU A 127 -0.19 14.28 -1.97
N SER A 128 -1.37 14.31 -1.35
CA SER A 128 -1.52 13.94 0.06
C SER A 128 -1.03 12.53 0.37
N HIS A 129 -1.24 11.57 -0.54
CA HIS A 129 -0.75 10.21 -0.37
C HIS A 129 0.78 10.12 -0.45
N PHE A 130 1.41 10.79 -1.43
CA PHE A 130 2.86 10.83 -1.53
C PHE A 130 3.52 11.49 -0.30
N ASP A 131 2.89 12.52 0.25
CA ASP A 131 3.35 13.17 1.48
C ASP A 131 3.28 12.20 2.67
N LYS A 132 2.15 11.51 2.86
CA LYS A 132 2.00 10.49 3.92
C LYS A 132 3.04 9.37 3.81
N ASP A 133 3.38 8.95 2.59
CA ASP A 133 4.40 7.93 2.34
C ASP A 133 5.81 8.39 2.71
N SER A 134 6.13 9.63 2.37
CA SER A 134 7.38 10.28 2.76
C SER A 134 7.49 10.43 4.28
N ASP A 135 6.40 10.88 4.92
CA ASP A 135 6.32 11.03 6.37
C ASP A 135 6.45 9.69 7.09
N PHE A 136 5.75 8.65 6.61
CA PHE A 136 5.83 7.30 7.16
C PHE A 136 7.28 6.78 7.19
N SER A 137 7.99 6.91 6.07
CA SER A 137 9.38 6.46 5.97
C SER A 137 10.28 7.18 6.98
N SER A 138 10.06 8.49 7.14
CA SER A 138 10.80 9.31 8.11
C SER A 138 10.52 8.90 9.55
N ILE A 139 9.26 8.62 9.88
CA ILE A 139 8.84 8.13 11.21
C ILE A 139 9.51 6.79 11.53
N LEU A 140 9.51 5.85 10.56
CA LEU A 140 10.10 4.53 10.74
C LEU A 140 11.62 4.61 10.98
N ILE A 141 12.33 5.43 10.21
CA ILE A 141 13.77 5.64 10.36
C ILE A 141 14.08 6.26 11.73
N GLN A 142 13.35 7.30 12.13
CA GLN A 142 13.52 7.94 13.44
C GLN A 142 13.22 6.97 14.59
N LYS A 143 12.24 6.07 14.43
CA LYS A 143 11.95 5.03 15.42
C LYS A 143 13.17 4.13 15.60
N TRP A 144 13.74 3.65 14.49
CA TRP A 144 14.92 2.78 14.51
C TRP A 144 16.16 3.49 15.08
N GLU A 145 16.36 4.76 14.77
CA GLU A 145 17.44 5.57 15.37
C GLU A 145 17.30 5.69 16.90
N LYS A 146 16.07 5.93 17.39
CA LYS A 146 15.78 5.96 18.84
C LYS A 146 16.03 4.62 19.53
N GLN A 147 16.02 3.53 18.77
CA GLN A 147 16.32 2.17 19.26
C GLN A 147 17.80 1.80 19.08
N GLY A 148 18.65 2.76 18.72
CA GLY A 148 20.11 2.61 18.70
C GLY A 148 20.72 2.36 17.32
N LEU A 149 19.91 2.23 16.25
CA LEU A 149 20.47 2.09 14.91
C LEU A 149 21.09 3.39 14.43
N GLN A 150 22.26 3.29 13.81
CA GLN A 150 22.90 4.40 13.13
C GLN A 150 22.94 4.14 11.63
N PHE A 151 22.35 5.07 10.88
CA PHE A 151 22.38 5.00 9.43
C PHE A 151 23.57 5.76 8.83
N THR A 152 24.04 5.30 7.68
CA THR A 152 25.13 5.92 6.91
C THR A 152 24.64 7.03 5.98
N GLU A 153 23.34 7.03 5.68
CA GLU A 153 22.69 7.89 4.70
C GLU A 153 21.60 8.77 5.33
N SER A 154 21.21 9.84 4.63
CA SER A 154 20.11 10.70 5.08
C SER A 154 18.75 9.96 5.07
N PRO A 155 17.79 10.35 5.93
CA PRO A 155 16.46 9.73 5.95
C PRO A 155 15.74 9.74 4.60
N LYS A 156 15.91 10.81 3.81
CA LYS A 156 15.35 10.92 2.45
C LYS A 156 15.97 9.91 1.47
N MET A 157 17.28 9.68 1.59
CA MET A 157 17.98 8.70 0.75
C MET A 157 17.55 7.28 1.12
N ILE A 158 17.47 6.96 2.41
CA ILE A 158 16.96 5.67 2.91
C ILE A 158 15.53 5.43 2.40
N ALA A 159 14.63 6.39 2.57
CA ALA A 159 13.26 6.31 2.08
C ALA A 159 13.20 6.04 0.56
N SER A 160 14.06 6.71 -0.22
CA SER A 160 14.14 6.51 -1.68
C SER A 160 14.64 5.11 -2.05
N ILE A 161 15.60 4.56 -1.31
CA ILE A 161 16.09 3.19 -1.49
C ILE A 161 14.99 2.18 -1.14
N LEU A 162 14.31 2.35 -0.01
CA LEU A 162 13.20 1.46 0.39
C LEU A 162 12.07 1.49 -0.65
N ARG A 163 11.70 2.69 -1.13
CA ARG A 163 10.72 2.84 -2.23
C ARG A 163 11.17 2.13 -3.50
N SER A 164 12.47 2.16 -3.81
CA SER A 164 13.01 1.45 -4.98
C SER A 164 12.86 -0.07 -4.86
N LEU A 165 13.08 -0.63 -3.66
CA LEU A 165 12.83 -2.06 -3.39
C LEU A 165 11.35 -2.43 -3.58
N VAL A 166 10.44 -1.57 -3.13
CA VAL A 166 9.00 -1.73 -3.36
C VAL A 166 8.69 -1.75 -4.86
N PHE A 167 9.22 -0.80 -5.65
CA PHE A 167 9.00 -0.79 -7.10
C PHE A 167 9.55 -2.04 -7.80
N LEU A 168 10.72 -2.52 -7.40
CA LEU A 168 11.30 -3.76 -7.94
C LEU A 168 10.42 -4.98 -7.66
N SER A 169 9.68 -4.99 -6.54
CA SER A 169 8.80 -6.10 -6.19
C SER A 169 7.63 -6.31 -7.15
N PHE A 170 7.32 -5.30 -7.96
CA PHE A 170 6.31 -5.39 -9.03
C PHE A 170 6.88 -5.75 -10.40
N GLN A 171 8.20 -5.94 -10.52
CA GLN A 171 8.87 -6.23 -11.80
C GLN A 171 9.34 -7.68 -11.91
N LYS A 172 8.74 -8.61 -11.16
CA LYS A 172 9.15 -10.03 -11.09
C LYS A 172 9.28 -10.69 -12.45
N GLU A 173 8.28 -10.50 -13.32
CA GLU A 173 8.30 -11.05 -14.68
C GLU A 173 9.50 -10.53 -15.51
N LYS A 174 9.82 -9.23 -15.38
CA LYS A 174 10.94 -8.61 -16.10
C LYS A 174 12.30 -8.98 -15.51
N ILE A 175 12.36 -9.20 -14.20
CA ILE A 175 13.57 -9.66 -13.48
C ILE A 175 13.82 -11.15 -13.76
N GLY A 176 12.75 -11.93 -13.94
CA GLY A 176 12.75 -13.38 -14.08
C GLY A 176 12.23 -14.04 -12.81
N GLU A 177 11.06 -14.69 -12.90
CA GLU A 177 10.34 -15.23 -11.74
C GLU A 177 11.15 -16.26 -10.94
N LEU A 178 11.98 -17.07 -11.61
CA LEU A 178 12.79 -18.10 -10.97
C LEU A 178 13.85 -17.49 -10.04
N GLU A 179 14.49 -16.40 -10.45
CA GLU A 179 15.61 -15.80 -9.70
C GLU A 179 15.19 -14.59 -8.86
N TYR A 180 13.97 -14.07 -9.07
CA TYR A 180 13.44 -12.95 -8.32
C TYR A 180 13.53 -13.12 -6.79
N PRO A 181 13.13 -14.27 -6.18
CA PRO A 181 13.19 -14.43 -4.73
C PRO A 181 14.61 -14.28 -4.16
N LYS A 182 15.60 -14.87 -4.82
CA LYS A 182 17.01 -14.73 -4.40
C LYS A 182 17.53 -13.33 -4.66
N THR A 183 17.09 -12.70 -5.75
CA THR A 183 17.50 -11.34 -6.13
C THR A 183 17.03 -10.33 -5.09
N ILE A 184 15.75 -10.35 -4.71
CA ILE A 184 15.22 -9.38 -3.75
C ILE A 184 15.82 -9.59 -2.35
N GLU A 185 16.03 -10.84 -1.94
CA GLU A 185 16.73 -11.16 -0.69
C GLU A 185 18.17 -10.66 -0.70
N PHE A 186 18.91 -10.91 -1.78
CA PHE A 186 20.28 -10.41 -1.95
C PHE A 186 20.33 -8.88 -1.88
N LEU A 187 19.42 -8.19 -2.58
CA LEU A 187 19.34 -6.73 -2.57
C LEU A 187 19.02 -6.19 -1.17
N ILE A 188 18.02 -6.72 -0.47
CA ILE A 188 17.68 -6.31 0.89
C ILE A 188 18.87 -6.51 1.82
N ASN A 189 19.55 -7.66 1.74
CA ASN A 189 20.71 -7.95 2.56
C ASN A 189 21.83 -6.91 2.36
N HIS A 190 22.13 -6.55 1.10
CA HIS A 190 23.16 -5.57 0.78
C HIS A 190 22.74 -4.14 1.12
N THR A 191 21.47 -3.79 0.88
CA THR A 191 20.89 -2.50 1.27
C THR A 191 21.01 -2.28 2.77
N VAL A 192 20.55 -3.24 3.58
CA VAL A 192 20.65 -3.11 5.04
C VAL A 192 22.09 -3.10 5.50
N ASN A 193 22.96 -3.89 4.86
CA ASN A 193 24.39 -3.90 5.18
C ASN A 193 25.08 -2.56 4.91
N GLY A 194 24.76 -1.91 3.79
CA GLY A 194 25.33 -0.61 3.41
C GLY A 194 24.70 0.58 4.14
N LEU A 195 23.44 0.49 4.55
CA LEU A 195 22.72 1.57 5.22
C LEU A 195 22.95 1.62 6.73
N ILE A 196 23.21 0.48 7.38
CA ILE A 196 23.38 0.40 8.83
C ILE A 196 24.84 0.17 9.18
N LYS A 197 25.41 1.09 9.98
CA LYS A 197 26.79 0.98 10.48
C LYS A 197 26.99 -0.34 11.24
N GLU A 198 28.17 -0.91 11.13
CA GLU A 198 28.59 -1.99 12.03
C GLU A 198 28.85 -1.40 13.42
N GLU A 199 28.54 -2.18 14.47
CA GLU A 199 28.89 -1.85 15.85
C GLU A 199 30.41 -1.79 16.04
#